data_AF-A0A2K4FE07-F1
#
_entry.id   AF-A0A2K4FE07-F1
#
_cell.length_a   1.000
_cell.length_b   1.000
_cell.length_c   1.000
_cell.angle_alpha   90.00
_cell.angle_beta   90.00
_cell.angle_gamma   90.00
#
_symmetry.space_group_name_H-M   'P 1'
#
loop_
_entity.id
_entity.type
_entity.pdbx_description
1 polymer ?
#
loop_
_entity_poly.entity_id
_entity_poly.type
_entity_poly.pdbx_seq_one_letter_code
_entity_poly.pdbx_strand_id
1 'polypeptide(L)'
;MVSEEEFRLLKRSVTELAEKMGNNQLETYSVSLLFLEMDYGMESFDKVFTAFLRYTSERHSYDMNAQDLKVIIDKYNKSEHEINDFMKNKIIIGFATHYIPSLCELANELQTDMIRNGIKVED
;
A
#
# COMPACT_ATOMS: atom_id res chain seq x y z
N MET A 1 -22.37 -4.05 17.95
CA MET A 1 -21.00 -3.50 18.08
C MET A 1 -20.08 -4.70 17.99
N VAL A 2 -19.20 -4.76 16.99
CA VAL A 2 -18.26 -5.89 16.83
C VAL A 2 -17.23 -5.78 17.95
N SER A 3 -16.98 -6.87 18.68
CA SER A 3 -15.93 -6.91 19.71
C SER A 3 -14.55 -6.83 19.06
N GLU A 4 -13.52 -6.43 19.82
CA GLU A 4 -12.14 -6.40 19.30
C GLU A 4 -11.67 -7.80 18.84
N GLU A 5 -12.16 -8.85 19.51
CA GLU A 5 -11.90 -10.25 19.13
C GLU A 5 -12.59 -10.63 17.81
N GLU A 6 -13.87 -10.26 17.65
CA GLU A 6 -14.61 -10.49 16.40
C GLU A 6 -14.00 -9.70 15.24
N PHE A 7 -13.50 -8.48 15.49
CA PHE A 7 -12.82 -7.67 14.48
C PHE A 7 -11.48 -8.28 14.05
N ARG A 8 -10.68 -8.77 15.01
CA ARG A 8 -9.44 -9.50 14.72
C ARG A 8 -9.70 -10.78 13.93
N LEU A 9 -10.76 -11.52 14.27
CA LEU A 9 -11.16 -12.72 13.53
C LEU A 9 -11.57 -12.37 12.10
N LEU A 10 -12.37 -11.31 11.90
CA LEU A 10 -12.75 -10.83 10.58
C LEU A 10 -11.53 -10.45 9.73
N LYS A 11 -10.63 -9.63 10.28
CA LYS A 11 -9.37 -9.24 9.63
C LYS A 11 -8.57 -10.47 9.21
N ARG A 12 -8.42 -11.45 10.10
CA ARG A 12 -7.75 -12.72 9.80
C ARG A 12 -8.42 -13.48 8.66
N SER A 13 -9.75 -13.63 8.69
CA SER A 13 -10.48 -14.35 7.65
C SER A 13 -10.36 -13.68 6.28
N VAL A 14 -10.40 -12.35 6.21
CA VAL A 14 -10.24 -11.62 4.95
C VAL A 14 -8.81 -11.74 4.42
N THR A 15 -7.79 -11.65 5.29
CA THR A 15 -6.39 -11.86 4.90
C THR A 15 -6.17 -13.26 4.31
N GLU A 16 -6.67 -14.32 4.95
CA GLU A 16 -6.54 -15.70 4.46
C GLU A 16 -7.20 -15.91 3.08
N LEU A 17 -8.33 -15.24 2.83
CA LEU A 17 -8.98 -15.26 1.52
C LEU A 17 -8.17 -14.49 0.48
N ALA A 18 -7.64 -13.32 0.83
CA ALA A 18 -6.83 -12.51 -0.08
C ALA A 18 -5.54 -13.24 -0.49
N GLU A 19 -4.89 -13.93 0.45
CA GLU A 19 -3.71 -14.77 0.16
C GLU A 19 -4.04 -15.86 -0.86
N LYS A 20 -5.19 -16.54 -0.73
CA LYS A 20 -5.67 -17.52 -1.72
C LYS A 20 -5.96 -16.92 -3.10
N MET A 21 -6.24 -15.63 -3.17
CA MET A 21 -6.46 -14.88 -4.42
C MET A 21 -5.16 -14.33 -5.02
N GLY A 22 -4.01 -14.57 -4.39
CA GLY A 22 -2.70 -14.16 -4.88
C GLY A 22 -2.10 -12.93 -4.20
N ASN A 23 -2.75 -12.37 -3.17
CA ASN A 23 -2.16 -11.31 -2.34
C ASN A 23 -0.88 -11.82 -1.67
N ASN A 24 0.25 -11.15 -1.87
CA ASN A 24 1.54 -11.57 -1.33
C ASN A 24 2.46 -10.39 -1.03
N GLN A 25 3.77 -10.61 -0.95
CA GLN A 25 4.75 -9.56 -0.65
C GLN A 25 4.93 -8.56 -1.79
N LEU A 26 4.81 -9.01 -3.04
CA LEU A 26 5.00 -8.21 -4.26
C LEU A 26 3.66 -7.76 -4.84
N GLU A 27 2.61 -8.56 -4.66
CA GLU A 27 1.27 -8.27 -5.18
C GLU A 27 0.34 -7.81 -4.07
N THR A 28 -0.26 -6.63 -4.25
CA THR A 28 -1.31 -6.11 -3.37
C THR A 28 -2.65 -6.28 -4.06
N TYR A 29 -3.51 -7.15 -3.53
CA TYR A 29 -4.82 -7.44 -4.13
C TYR A 29 -5.94 -6.50 -3.65
N SER A 30 -5.77 -5.90 -2.46
CA SER A 30 -6.71 -4.94 -1.92
C SER A 30 -5.97 -3.91 -1.05
N VAL A 31 -6.04 -2.64 -1.45
CA VAL A 31 -5.47 -1.55 -0.66
C VAL A 31 -6.26 -1.35 0.63
N SER A 32 -7.60 -1.49 0.59
CA SER A 32 -8.42 -1.37 1.80
C SER A 32 -8.11 -2.46 2.83
N LEU A 33 -7.70 -3.65 2.38
CA LEU A 33 -7.19 -4.69 3.27
C LEU A 33 -5.86 -4.30 3.93
N LEU A 34 -4.92 -3.68 3.20
CA LEU A 34 -3.69 -3.16 3.81
C LEU A 34 -4.00 -2.12 4.91
N PHE A 35 -4.93 -1.22 4.64
CA PHE A 35 -5.35 -0.21 5.62
C PHE A 35 -6.02 -0.87 6.83
N LEU A 36 -6.90 -1.85 6.62
CA LEU A 36 -7.46 -2.67 7.70
C LEU A 36 -6.38 -3.40 8.51
N GLU A 37 -5.35 -3.92 7.84
CA GLU A 37 -4.23 -4.63 8.46
C GLU A 37 -3.35 -3.73 9.33
N MET A 38 -3.26 -2.45 9.00
CA MET A 38 -2.58 -1.43 9.80
C MET A 38 -3.49 -0.81 10.87
N ASP A 39 -4.74 -1.26 10.99
CA ASP A 39 -5.79 -0.67 11.83
C ASP A 39 -6.06 0.80 11.45
N TYR A 40 -5.92 1.11 10.15
CA TYR A 40 -6.21 2.42 9.59
C TYR A 40 -7.66 2.47 9.13
N GLY A 41 -8.36 3.50 9.58
CA GLY A 41 -9.74 3.73 9.19
C GLY A 41 -9.89 4.22 7.75
N MET A 42 -11.14 4.16 7.28
CA MET A 42 -11.55 4.66 5.95
C MET A 42 -11.10 6.11 5.69
N GLU A 43 -11.10 6.95 6.72
CA GLU A 43 -10.67 8.35 6.58
C GLU A 43 -9.20 8.48 6.14
N SER A 44 -8.31 7.60 6.63
CA SER A 44 -6.91 7.59 6.19
C SER A 44 -6.80 7.12 4.74
N PHE A 45 -7.57 6.08 4.38
CA PHE A 45 -7.65 5.59 3.00
C PHE A 45 -8.09 6.71 2.04
N ASP A 46 -9.20 7.39 2.33
CA ASP A 46 -9.75 8.43 1.47
C ASP A 46 -8.78 9.60 1.28
N LYS A 47 -8.06 9.99 2.34
CA LYS A 47 -7.08 11.07 2.29
C LYS A 47 -5.86 10.71 1.46
N VAL A 48 -5.31 9.51 1.66
CA VAL A 48 -4.18 9.03 0.84
C VAL A 48 -4.61 8.91 -0.61
N PHE A 49 -5.76 8.30 -0.88
CA PHE A 49 -6.27 8.13 -2.24
C PHE A 49 -6.49 9.49 -2.94
N THR A 50 -7.15 10.43 -2.27
CA THR A 50 -7.36 11.78 -2.82
C THR A 50 -6.03 12.50 -3.10
N ALA A 51 -5.05 12.36 -2.21
CA ALA A 51 -3.76 12.99 -2.38
C ALA A 51 -2.93 12.36 -3.52
N PHE A 52 -3.02 11.04 -3.70
CA PHE A 52 -2.42 10.35 -4.83
C PHE A 52 -3.04 10.82 -6.15
N LEU A 53 -4.37 10.90 -6.23
CA LEU A 53 -5.06 11.41 -7.42
C LEU A 53 -4.58 12.82 -7.79
N ARG A 54 -4.49 13.72 -6.81
CA ARG A 54 -3.95 15.07 -7.01
C ARG A 54 -2.51 15.04 -7.50
N TYR A 55 -1.65 14.28 -6.82
CA TYR A 55 -0.24 14.14 -7.18
C TYR A 55 -0.08 13.70 -8.64
N THR A 56 -0.86 12.72 -9.07
CA THR A 56 -0.81 12.18 -10.44
C THR A 56 -1.46 13.07 -11.48
N SER A 57 -2.39 13.95 -11.08
CA SER A 57 -3.05 14.89 -12.01
C SER A 57 -2.19 16.10 -12.36
N GLU A 58 -1.22 16.43 -11.50
CA GLU A 58 -0.36 17.61 -11.62
C GLU A 58 1.00 17.30 -12.27
N ARG A 59 1.31 16.02 -12.52
CA ARG A 59 2.62 15.55 -12.97
C ARG A 59 2.50 14.62 -14.16
N HIS A 60 3.51 14.63 -15.03
CA HIS A 60 3.68 13.57 -16.00
C HIS A 60 4.29 12.33 -15.32
N SER A 61 4.05 11.14 -15.88
CA SER A 61 4.47 9.87 -15.27
C SER A 61 5.98 9.81 -15.02
N TYR A 62 6.80 10.36 -15.91
CA TYR A 62 8.26 10.40 -15.80
C TYR A 62 8.79 11.33 -14.69
N ASP A 63 7.96 12.25 -14.18
CA ASP A 63 8.32 13.15 -13.07
C ASP A 63 7.86 12.59 -11.71
N MET A 64 7.11 11.48 -11.70
CA MET A 64 6.61 10.86 -10.49
C MET A 64 7.70 10.02 -9.84
N ASN A 65 7.82 10.12 -8.51
CA ASN A 65 8.77 9.31 -7.76
C ASN A 65 8.13 8.72 -6.50
N ALA A 66 8.66 7.58 -6.06
CA ALA A 66 8.13 6.86 -4.92
C ALA A 66 8.28 7.63 -3.60
N GLN A 67 9.31 8.47 -3.48
CA GLN A 67 9.57 9.19 -2.23
C GLN A 67 8.48 10.21 -1.93
N ASP A 68 7.98 10.94 -2.93
CA ASP A 68 6.86 11.85 -2.75
C ASP A 68 5.59 11.13 -2.29
N LEU A 69 5.30 9.97 -2.90
CA LEU A 69 4.14 9.16 -2.53
C LEU A 69 4.27 8.60 -1.11
N LYS A 70 5.48 8.17 -0.70
CA LYS A 70 5.78 7.78 0.68
C LYS A 70 5.51 8.91 1.66
N VAL A 71 5.96 10.13 1.35
CA VAL A 71 5.70 11.33 2.16
C VAL A 71 4.20 11.64 2.26
N ILE A 72 3.44 11.44 1.18
CA ILE A 72 1.99 11.58 1.19
C ILE A 72 1.34 10.55 2.13
N ILE A 73 1.79 9.30 2.09
CA ILE A 73 1.31 8.26 3.01
C ILE A 73 1.59 8.65 4.47
N ASP A 74 2.81 9.07 4.78
CA ASP A 74 3.21 9.50 6.13
C ASP A 74 2.37 10.68 6.63
N LYS A 75 2.09 11.65 5.76
CA LYS A 75 1.27 12.83 6.10
C LYS A 75 -0.14 12.46 6.57
N TYR A 76 -0.71 11.39 6.03
CA TYR A 76 -2.08 10.96 6.35
C TYR A 76 -2.12 9.70 7.21
N ASN A 77 -0.96 9.25 7.69
CA ASN A 77 -0.88 8.28 8.75
C ASN A 77 -1.41 8.91 10.05
N LYS A 78 -2.48 8.31 10.61
CA LYS A 78 -3.05 8.72 11.90
C LYS A 78 -2.57 7.86 13.07
N SER A 79 -1.81 6.78 12.84
CA SER A 79 -1.34 5.92 13.91
C SER A 79 -0.10 6.49 14.59
N GLU A 80 0.03 6.19 15.88
CA GLU A 80 1.26 6.43 16.67
C GLU A 80 2.45 5.59 16.17
N HIS A 81 2.21 4.68 15.21
CA HIS A 81 3.20 3.81 14.62
C HIS A 81 3.63 4.31 13.24
N GLU A 82 4.94 4.37 13.04
CA GLU A 82 5.54 4.64 11.74
C GLU A 82 5.28 3.48 10.76
N ILE A 83 4.88 3.81 9.53
CA ILE A 83 4.76 2.81 8.47
C ILE A 83 6.15 2.59 7.90
N ASN A 84 6.61 1.35 7.87
CA ASN A 84 7.88 1.04 7.24
C ASN A 84 7.80 1.16 5.70
N ASP A 85 8.96 1.29 5.08
CA ASP A 85 9.08 1.48 3.63
C ASP A 85 8.50 0.31 2.82
N PHE A 86 8.61 -0.92 3.32
CA PHE A 86 8.01 -2.09 2.68
C PHE A 86 6.50 -1.94 2.55
N MET A 87 5.82 -1.53 3.61
CA MET A 87 4.37 -1.34 3.62
C MET A 87 3.96 -0.14 2.76
N LYS A 88 4.72 0.96 2.79
CA LYS A 88 4.49 2.10 1.89
C LYS A 88 4.59 1.69 0.42
N ASN A 89 5.57 0.87 0.06
CA ASN A 89 5.69 0.34 -1.30
C ASN A 89 4.48 -0.51 -1.69
N LYS A 90 4.00 -1.39 -0.78
CA LYS A 90 2.77 -2.17 -1.03
C LYS A 90 1.55 -1.29 -1.27
N ILE A 91 1.41 -0.20 -0.52
CA ILE A 91 0.33 0.78 -0.72
C ILE A 91 0.44 1.41 -2.11
N ILE A 92 1.63 1.84 -2.53
CA ILE A 92 1.86 2.44 -3.86
C ILE A 92 1.52 1.44 -4.97
N ILE A 93 2.03 0.21 -4.86
CA ILE A 93 1.76 -0.87 -5.82
C ILE A 93 0.25 -1.15 -5.89
N GLY A 94 -0.42 -1.29 -4.75
CA GLY A 94 -1.85 -1.53 -4.72
C GLY A 94 -2.68 -0.39 -5.33
N PHE A 95 -2.30 0.87 -5.10
CA PHE A 95 -2.96 2.00 -5.76
C PHE A 95 -2.74 1.99 -7.27
N ALA A 96 -1.53 1.69 -7.73
CA ALA A 96 -1.23 1.58 -9.16
C ALA A 96 -2.06 0.48 -9.84
N THR A 97 -2.12 -0.70 -9.23
CA THR A 97 -2.81 -1.86 -9.80
C THR A 97 -4.32 -1.69 -9.88
N HIS A 98 -4.95 -1.09 -8.86
CA HIS A 98 -6.41 -1.13 -8.72
C HIS A 98 -7.11 0.20 -8.99
N TYR A 99 -6.42 1.33 -8.89
CA TYR A 99 -7.08 2.64 -8.85
C TYR A 99 -6.44 3.69 -9.76
N ILE A 100 -5.10 3.70 -9.92
CA ILE A 100 -4.36 4.79 -10.55
C ILE A 100 -3.33 4.24 -11.55
N PRO A 101 -3.76 3.87 -12.77
CA PRO A 101 -2.90 3.20 -13.76
C PRO A 101 -1.66 4.00 -14.18
N SER A 102 -1.67 5.33 -14.01
CA SER A 102 -0.50 6.18 -14.31
C SER A 102 0.70 5.91 -13.40
N LEU A 103 0.52 5.18 -12.29
CA LEU A 103 1.59 4.78 -11.37
C LEU A 103 2.20 3.43 -11.72
N CYS A 104 1.73 2.71 -12.74
CA CYS A 104 2.18 1.35 -13.04
C CYS A 104 3.69 1.24 -13.30
N GLU A 105 4.29 2.19 -14.02
CA GLU A 105 5.74 2.19 -14.27
C GLU A 105 6.53 2.25 -12.95
N LEU A 106 6.16 3.20 -12.08
CA LEU A 106 6.76 3.35 -10.75
C LEU A 106 6.52 2.13 -9.85
N ALA A 107 5.35 1.50 -9.94
CA ALA A 107 5.04 0.29 -9.18
C ALA A 107 5.92 -0.90 -9.62
N ASN A 108 6.16 -1.05 -10.93
CA ASN A 108 7.05 -2.10 -11.45
C ASN A 108 8.50 -1.90 -11.02
N GLU A 109 8.98 -0.65 -10.98
CA GLU A 109 10.29 -0.30 -10.45
C GLU A 109 10.40 -0.68 -8.97
N LEU A 110 9.40 -0.32 -8.16
CA LEU A 110 9.35 -0.68 -6.74
C LEU A 110 9.33 -2.19 -6.52
N GLN A 111 8.52 -2.94 -7.28
CA GLN A 111 8.51 -4.40 -7.21
C GLN A 111 9.88 -4.99 -7.54
N THR A 112 10.54 -4.46 -8.59
CA THR A 112 11.89 -4.88 -8.98
C THR A 112 12.92 -4.62 -7.86
N ASP A 113 12.86 -3.45 -7.24
CA ASP A 113 13.75 -3.09 -6.14
C ASP A 113 13.47 -3.94 -4.88
N MET A 114 12.21 -4.24 -4.59
CA MET A 114 11.82 -5.14 -3.50
C MET A 114 12.36 -6.56 -3.72
N ILE A 115 12.33 -7.07 -4.95
CA ILE A 115 12.95 -8.35 -5.31
C ILE A 115 14.47 -8.30 -5.11
N ARG A 116 15.13 -7.25 -5.63
CA ARG A 116 16.60 -7.08 -5.50
C ARG A 116 17.05 -6.99 -4.05
N ASN A 117 16.34 -6.23 -3.23
CA ASN A 117 16.66 -6.04 -1.81
C ASN A 117 16.25 -7.24 -0.95
N GLY A 118 15.34 -8.10 -1.45
CA GLY A 118 14.98 -9.39 -0.85
C GLY A 118 15.96 -10.52 -1.14
N ILE A 119 16.75 -10.42 -2.23
CA ILE A 119 17.91 -11.27 -2.47
C ILE A 119 19.06 -10.70 -1.63
N LYS A 120 19.19 -11.18 -0.39
CA LYS A 120 20.52 -11.19 0.23
C LYS A 120 21.39 -12.06 -0.65
N VAL A 121 22.37 -11.46 -1.33
CA VAL A 121 23.55 -12.21 -1.76
C VAL A 121 24.20 -12.69 -0.46
N GLU A 122 23.98 -13.95 -0.13
CA GLU A 122 24.78 -14.64 0.87
C GLU A 122 26.19 -14.79 0.27
N ASP A 123 27.12 -13.98 0.77
CA ASP A 123 28.56 -14.30 0.75
C ASP A 123 28.87 -15.29 1.87
#